data_AF-A0A818V7P6-F1
#
_entry.id   AF-A0A818V7P6-F1
#
_cell.length_a   1.000
_cell.length_b   1.000
_cell.length_c   1.000
_cell.angle_alpha   90.00
_cell.angle_beta   90.00
_cell.angle_gamma   90.00
#
_symmetry.space_group_name_H-M   'P 1'
#
loop_
_entity.id
_entity.type
_entity.pdbx_description
1 polymer ?
#
loop_
_entity_poly.entity_id
_entity_poly.type
_entity_poly.pdbx_seq_one_letter_code
_entity_poly.pdbx_strand_id
1 'polypeptide(L)'
;MIREVTEANTLTSLYSTNWKIKNVNPSEFSYLYTEPVQYPTCNCGISPKCSQPSGNQMSDCYPLEALLHSTLECFYDQQCVDATKTFKALNSSASISRFDLNATFEAILEELMIEQYSINVSYKNYFDQCTLSSCSYSYNARQETIDLITSFLGLYGGLTIISQAITTLTIRFLSWKKPNIVSPLQ
;
A
#
# COMPACT_ATOMS: atom_id res chain seq x y z
N MET A 1 -7.98 0.22 -6.56
CA MET A 1 -6.61 -0.12 -6.10
C MET A 1 -5.78 1.09 -5.68
N ILE A 2 -5.35 2.01 -6.55
CA ILE A 2 -4.46 3.12 -6.10
C ILE A 2 -5.15 4.12 -5.16
N ARG A 3 -6.42 4.46 -5.45
CA ARG A 3 -7.27 5.29 -4.58
C ARG A 3 -7.46 4.65 -3.19
N GLU A 4 -7.70 3.34 -3.13
CA GLU A 4 -7.87 2.58 -1.87
C GLU A 4 -6.60 2.60 -1.00
N VAL A 5 -5.41 2.60 -1.59
CA VAL A 5 -4.14 2.66 -0.85
C VAL A 5 -3.85 4.07 -0.33
N THR A 6 -4.28 5.12 -1.04
CA THR A 6 -4.14 6.51 -0.59
C THR A 6 -5.18 6.89 0.47
N GLU A 7 -6.38 6.33 0.40
CA GLU A 7 -7.48 6.56 1.34
C GLU A 7 -7.22 5.98 2.74
N ALA A 8 -6.61 4.80 2.80
CA ALA A 8 -6.35 4.09 4.06
C ALA A 8 -5.18 4.66 4.88
N ASN A 9 -4.35 5.53 4.28
CA ASN A 9 -3.17 6.08 4.95
C ASN A 9 -3.50 7.44 5.60
N THR A 10 -3.80 7.40 6.89
CA THR A 10 -3.94 8.59 7.77
C THR A 10 -2.60 9.15 8.24
N LEU A 11 -1.47 8.56 7.83
CA LEU A 11 -0.14 8.92 8.28
C LEU A 11 0.26 10.32 7.79
N THR A 12 0.38 11.25 8.73
CA THR A 12 0.82 12.65 8.58
C THR A 12 2.22 12.76 7.98
N SER A 13 2.33 12.65 6.66
CA SER A 13 3.44 13.23 5.91
C SER A 13 3.18 14.73 5.77
N LEU A 14 4.19 15.54 6.10
CA LEU A 14 4.15 17.01 6.17
C LEU A 14 3.58 17.68 4.89
N TYR A 15 3.59 16.98 3.76
CA TYR A 15 3.26 17.52 2.44
C TYR A 15 2.06 16.85 1.76
N SER A 16 1.41 15.84 2.38
CA SER A 16 0.46 14.99 1.62
C SER A 16 -0.70 14.40 2.43
N THR A 17 -1.08 14.98 3.58
CA THR A 17 -2.24 14.46 4.32
C THR A 17 -3.40 15.42 4.43
N ASN A 18 -4.58 14.82 4.27
CA ASN A 18 -5.89 15.39 4.56
C ASN A 18 -6.20 15.64 6.02
N TRP A 19 -5.19 15.59 6.87
CA TRP A 19 -5.31 15.72 8.30
C TRP A 19 -4.36 16.81 8.73
N LYS A 20 -4.90 17.80 9.45
CA LYS A 20 -4.11 18.86 10.08
C LYS A 20 -3.86 18.49 11.53
N ILE A 21 -2.65 18.75 12.01
CA ILE A 21 -2.33 18.65 13.43
C ILE A 21 -2.93 19.88 14.11
N LYS A 22 -3.75 19.65 15.13
CA LYS A 22 -4.31 20.70 15.96
C LYS A 22 -3.29 21.03 17.04
N ASN A 23 -2.74 22.24 17.02
CA ASN A 23 -1.90 22.74 18.10
C ASN A 23 -2.76 22.94 19.34
N VAL A 24 -2.81 21.92 20.19
CA VAL A 24 -3.38 21.99 21.54
C VAL A 24 -2.25 22.35 22.49
N ASN A 25 -2.55 23.14 23.53
CA ASN A 25 -1.55 23.57 24.50
C ASN A 25 -0.78 22.35 25.04
N PRO A 26 0.57 22.36 24.97
CA PRO A 26 1.40 21.19 25.28
C PRO A 26 1.37 20.77 26.76
N SER A 27 0.71 21.54 27.62
CA SER A 27 0.57 21.27 29.05
C SER A 27 -0.51 20.24 29.41
N GLU A 28 -1.36 19.80 28.47
CA GLU A 28 -2.49 18.93 28.81
C GLU A 28 -2.41 17.48 28.28
N PHE A 29 -1.63 17.16 27.24
CA PHE A 29 -1.69 15.82 26.62
C PHE A 29 -0.38 15.32 25.99
N SER A 30 -0.13 14.00 26.09
CA SER A 30 1.01 13.28 25.48
C SER A 30 0.74 12.78 24.04
N TYR A 31 -0.36 13.18 23.42
CA TYR A 31 -0.78 12.69 22.11
C TYR A 31 -1.07 13.82 21.13
N LEU A 32 -0.82 13.54 19.85
CA LEU A 32 -1.06 14.46 18.75
C LEU A 32 -2.54 14.43 18.36
N TYR A 33 -3.24 15.55 18.53
CA TYR A 33 -4.58 15.73 17.99
C TYR A 33 -4.51 16.02 16.51
N THR A 34 -5.24 15.25 15.71
CA THR A 34 -5.43 15.50 14.28
C THR A 34 -6.91 15.67 13.98
N GLU A 35 -7.22 16.56 13.04
CA GLU A 35 -8.57 16.72 12.51
C GLU A 35 -8.50 16.73 10.98
N PRO A 36 -9.50 16.14 10.29
CA PRO A 36 -9.49 16.13 8.84
C PRO A 36 -9.67 17.55 8.30
N VAL A 37 -9.15 17.81 7.11
CA VAL A 37 -9.43 19.02 6.34
C VAL A 37 -10.91 19.01 5.98
N GLN A 38 -11.57 20.12 6.32
CA GLN A 38 -12.99 20.32 6.08
C GLN A 38 -13.16 21.52 5.14
N TYR A 39 -13.84 21.28 4.02
CA TYR A 39 -14.32 22.29 3.10
C TYR A 39 -15.80 22.60 3.44
N PRO A 40 -16.35 23.77 3.05
CA PRO A 40 -17.74 24.13 3.35
C PRO A 40 -18.77 23.12 2.83
N THR A 41 -18.44 22.38 1.77
CA THR A 41 -19.33 21.42 1.10
C THR A 41 -18.97 19.96 1.34
N CYS A 42 -17.76 19.64 1.83
CA CYS A 42 -17.33 18.26 2.01
C CYS A 42 -16.18 18.10 3.02
N ASN A 43 -15.97 16.87 3.51
CA ASN A 43 -14.96 16.54 4.52
C ASN A 43 -14.02 15.46 3.97
N CYS A 44 -12.71 15.73 3.97
CA CYS A 44 -11.68 14.84 3.46
C CYS A 44 -11.51 13.55 4.28
N GLY A 45 -12.01 13.51 5.52
CA GLY A 45 -12.05 12.29 6.34
C GLY A 45 -13.23 11.36 6.02
N ILE A 46 -14.22 11.82 5.25
CA ILE A 46 -15.42 11.04 4.89
C ILE A 46 -15.40 10.67 3.40
N SER A 47 -15.01 11.60 2.54
CA SER A 47 -14.93 11.39 1.10
C SER A 47 -13.56 11.81 0.60
N PRO A 48 -12.86 10.93 -0.13
CA PRO A 48 -11.56 11.24 -0.69
C PRO A 48 -11.63 12.09 -1.96
N LYS A 49 -12.73 11.98 -2.70
CA LYS A 49 -13.02 12.79 -3.90
C LYS A 49 -13.49 14.22 -3.57
N CYS A 50 -13.30 14.64 -2.34
CA CYS A 50 -13.76 15.93 -1.86
C CYS A 50 -12.84 17.02 -2.44
N SER A 51 -13.44 17.93 -3.20
CA SER A 51 -12.77 18.97 -3.98
C SER A 51 -13.47 20.30 -3.76
N GLN A 52 -12.72 21.38 -3.63
CA GLN A 52 -13.28 22.72 -3.56
C GLN A 52 -12.53 23.70 -4.46
N PRO A 53 -13.22 24.56 -5.23
CA PRO A 53 -12.59 25.69 -5.88
C PRO A 53 -12.10 26.69 -4.83
N SER A 54 -10.80 26.98 -4.83
CA SER A 54 -10.14 27.99 -4.01
C SER A 54 -9.58 29.07 -4.93
N GLY A 55 -10.40 30.08 -5.23
CA GLY A 55 -10.07 31.09 -6.25
C GLY A 55 -10.02 30.47 -7.66
N ASN A 56 -8.89 30.63 -8.36
CA ASN A 56 -8.67 30.05 -9.70
C ASN A 56 -8.07 28.63 -9.67
N GLN A 57 -7.89 28.03 -8.49
CA GLN A 57 -7.28 26.70 -8.34
C GLN A 57 -8.26 25.73 -7.70
N MET A 58 -8.24 24.48 -8.17
CA MET A 58 -8.93 23.38 -7.51
C MET A 58 -8.08 22.94 -6.31
N SER A 59 -8.65 22.91 -5.12
CA SER A 59 -8.04 22.30 -3.94
C SER A 59 -8.72 20.98 -3.66
N ASP A 60 -7.96 19.89 -3.77
CA ASP A 60 -8.44 18.55 -3.51
C ASP A 60 -7.79 18.00 -2.25
N CYS A 61 -8.48 17.04 -1.65
CA CYS A 61 -7.99 16.37 -0.46
C CYS A 61 -6.63 15.68 -0.73
N TYR A 62 -6.51 14.89 -1.78
CA TYR A 62 -5.29 14.15 -2.07
C TYR A 62 -4.58 14.73 -3.29
N PRO A 63 -3.24 14.78 -3.32
CA PRO A 63 -2.50 15.19 -4.52
C PRO A 63 -2.85 14.34 -5.76
N LEU A 64 -3.18 13.06 -5.54
CA LEU A 64 -3.67 12.18 -6.59
C LEU A 64 -5.01 12.67 -7.16
N GLU A 65 -5.96 13.04 -6.31
CA GLU A 65 -7.27 13.55 -6.73
C GLU A 65 -7.12 14.91 -7.43
N ALA A 66 -6.24 15.77 -6.92
CA ALA A 66 -5.88 17.04 -7.58
C ALA A 66 -5.35 16.81 -9.00
N LEU A 67 -4.45 15.83 -9.17
CA LEU A 67 -3.92 15.47 -10.47
C LEU A 67 -5.03 14.93 -11.38
N LEU A 68 -5.88 14.03 -10.89
CA LEU A 68 -6.95 13.41 -11.66
C LEU A 68 -7.99 14.42 -12.15
N HIS A 69 -8.33 15.41 -11.32
CA HIS A 69 -9.24 16.51 -11.68
C HIS A 69 -8.58 17.60 -12.54
N SER A 70 -7.24 17.69 -12.57
CA SER A 70 -6.53 18.69 -13.37
C SER A 70 -6.59 18.40 -14.88
N THR A 71 -6.39 19.44 -15.69
CA THR A 71 -6.27 19.36 -17.15
C THR A 71 -4.83 19.62 -17.59
N LEU A 72 -4.47 19.22 -18.81
CA LEU A 72 -3.14 19.47 -19.38
C LEU A 72 -3.02 20.82 -20.09
N GLU A 73 -4.09 21.61 -20.13
CA GLU A 73 -4.15 22.93 -20.78
C GLU A 73 -2.99 23.85 -20.34
N CYS A 74 -2.67 23.85 -19.04
CA CYS A 74 -1.64 24.69 -18.46
C CYS A 74 -0.26 24.49 -19.12
N PHE A 75 0.05 23.28 -19.61
CA PHE A 75 1.33 23.00 -20.25
C PHE A 75 1.51 23.72 -21.59
N TYR A 76 0.43 24.22 -22.19
CA TYR A 76 0.43 24.92 -23.47
C TYR A 76 0.34 26.45 -23.33
N ASP A 77 0.16 26.97 -22.12
CA ASP A 77 0.15 28.40 -21.82
C ASP A 77 1.41 28.80 -21.04
N GLN A 78 2.20 29.71 -21.61
CA GLN A 78 3.44 30.19 -21.01
C GLN A 78 3.23 30.91 -19.66
N GLN A 79 2.12 31.63 -19.48
CA GLN A 79 1.81 32.28 -18.22
C GLN A 79 1.43 31.27 -17.14
N CYS A 80 0.84 30.14 -17.55
CA CYS A 80 0.44 29.08 -16.63
C CYS A 80 1.62 28.20 -16.19
N VAL A 81 2.46 27.74 -17.14
CA VAL A 81 3.64 26.93 -16.83
C VAL A 81 4.63 27.69 -15.95
N ASP A 82 5.01 28.89 -16.39
CA ASP A 82 6.03 29.65 -15.70
C ASP A 82 6.01 31.13 -16.10
N ALA A 83 5.50 31.95 -15.19
CA ALA A 83 5.54 33.40 -15.31
C ALA A 83 6.99 33.96 -15.38
N THR A 84 7.98 33.22 -14.85
CA THR A 84 9.40 33.58 -14.90
C THR A 84 10.10 33.17 -16.19
N LYS A 85 9.41 32.44 -17.10
CA LYS A 85 9.88 31.97 -18.42
C LYS A 85 11.13 31.07 -18.39
N THR A 86 11.41 30.41 -17.28
CA THR A 86 12.44 29.38 -17.17
C THR A 86 12.02 28.12 -17.92
N PHE A 87 10.74 27.75 -17.81
CA PHE A 87 10.15 26.63 -18.55
C PHE A 87 9.39 27.14 -19.77
N LYS A 88 9.56 26.47 -20.91
CA LYS A 88 8.87 26.82 -22.15
C LYS A 88 7.57 26.01 -22.26
N ALA A 89 6.46 26.70 -22.52
CA ALA A 89 5.20 26.05 -22.85
C ALA A 89 5.34 25.13 -24.08
N LEU A 90 4.58 24.04 -24.06
CA LEU A 90 4.48 23.12 -25.17
C LEU A 90 3.83 23.83 -26.37
N ASN A 91 4.29 23.47 -27.57
CA ASN A 91 3.65 23.97 -28.78
C ASN A 91 2.29 23.29 -28.93
N SER A 92 1.23 24.10 -29.05
CA SER A 92 -0.11 23.62 -29.40
C SER A 92 -0.10 23.04 -30.81
N SER A 93 0.24 21.75 -30.89
CA SER A 93 -0.13 20.86 -31.98
C SER A 93 -1.34 20.03 -31.53
N ALA A 94 -2.25 20.67 -30.79
CA ALA A 94 -3.47 20.08 -30.25
C ALA A 94 -4.38 19.48 -31.34
N SER A 95 -4.15 19.80 -32.60
CA SER A 95 -4.80 19.19 -33.76
C SER A 95 -4.37 17.75 -34.07
N ILE A 96 -3.35 17.21 -33.40
CA ILE A 96 -2.82 15.86 -33.62
C ILE A 96 -3.15 14.90 -32.45
N SER A 97 -3.46 15.41 -31.26
CA SER A 97 -3.79 14.57 -30.11
C SER A 97 -5.23 14.04 -30.23
N ARG A 98 -5.43 12.82 -29.75
CA ARG A 98 -6.75 12.21 -29.59
C ARG A 98 -7.54 12.87 -28.47
N PHE A 99 -6.87 13.42 -27.46
CA PHE A 99 -7.48 14.00 -26.28
C PHE A 99 -7.66 15.51 -26.43
N ASP A 100 -8.80 16.03 -25.97
CA ASP A 100 -9.02 17.47 -25.84
C ASP A 100 -8.08 18.04 -24.75
N LEU A 101 -7.60 19.27 -24.94
CA LEU A 101 -6.85 20.01 -23.93
C LEU A 101 -7.66 20.22 -22.64
N ASN A 102 -8.99 20.26 -22.77
CA ASN A 102 -9.93 20.40 -21.66
C ASN A 102 -10.26 19.05 -21.00
N ALA A 103 -9.77 17.93 -21.53
CA ALA A 103 -9.97 16.63 -20.90
C ALA A 103 -9.22 16.58 -19.56
N THR A 104 -9.88 16.04 -18.54
CA THR A 104 -9.25 15.79 -17.24
C THR A 104 -8.23 14.67 -17.37
N PHE A 105 -7.20 14.72 -16.53
CA PHE A 105 -6.18 13.67 -16.51
C PHE A 105 -6.77 12.29 -16.18
N GLU A 106 -7.84 12.24 -15.37
CA GLU A 106 -8.61 11.01 -15.14
C GLU A 106 -9.15 10.40 -16.43
N ALA A 107 -9.79 11.19 -17.30
CA ALA A 107 -10.33 10.71 -18.57
C ALA A 107 -9.20 10.19 -19.50
N ILE A 108 -8.05 10.88 -19.51
CA ILE A 108 -6.89 10.45 -20.29
C ILE A 108 -6.34 9.12 -19.76
N LEU A 109 -6.26 8.96 -18.43
CA LEU A 109 -5.80 7.74 -17.77
C LEU A 109 -6.73 6.55 -17.97
N GLU A 110 -8.05 6.76 -17.99
CA GLU A 110 -9.04 5.70 -18.25
C GLU A 110 -8.84 5.07 -19.64
N GLU A 111 -8.34 5.84 -20.60
CA GLU A 111 -7.95 5.37 -21.92
C GLU A 111 -6.47 4.98 -22.03
N LEU A 112 -5.82 4.73 -20.88
CA LEU A 112 -4.41 4.34 -20.76
C LEU A 112 -3.44 5.34 -21.38
N MET A 113 -3.88 6.59 -21.56
CA MET A 113 -3.13 7.66 -22.23
C MET A 113 -2.72 7.29 -23.67
N ILE A 114 -3.49 6.41 -24.33
CA ILE A 114 -3.17 5.93 -25.69
C ILE A 114 -3.63 6.96 -26.72
N GLU A 115 -2.67 7.65 -27.32
CA GLU A 115 -2.88 8.60 -28.42
C GLU A 115 -3.24 7.90 -29.74
N GLN A 116 -2.49 6.83 -30.08
CA GLN A 116 -2.70 6.08 -31.32
C GLN A 116 -2.34 4.61 -31.16
N TYR A 117 -3.14 3.74 -31.76
CA TYR A 117 -2.86 2.31 -31.85
C TYR A 117 -2.05 2.04 -33.12
N SER A 118 -0.79 1.62 -32.95
CA SER A 118 0.02 1.15 -34.09
C SER A 118 -0.13 -0.36 -34.25
N ILE A 119 -0.83 -0.77 -35.30
CA ILE A 119 -1.01 -2.19 -35.65
C ILE A 119 0.16 -2.76 -36.46
N ASN A 120 1.03 -1.89 -37.01
CA ASN A 120 2.18 -2.29 -37.81
C ASN A 120 3.46 -2.38 -36.97
N VAL A 121 3.35 -2.98 -35.78
CA VAL A 121 4.49 -3.19 -34.87
C VAL A 121 4.85 -4.66 -34.84
N SER A 122 6.12 -4.96 -35.09
CA SER A 122 6.63 -6.33 -34.89
C SER A 122 6.80 -6.58 -33.39
N TYR A 123 5.85 -7.29 -32.79
CA TYR A 123 5.95 -7.75 -31.40
C TYR A 123 7.25 -8.53 -31.16
N LYS A 124 7.72 -9.30 -32.14
CA LYS A 124 8.99 -10.01 -32.06
C LYS A 124 10.15 -9.04 -31.85
N ASN A 125 10.27 -8.00 -32.67
CA ASN A 125 11.36 -7.03 -32.54
C ASN A 125 11.26 -6.24 -31.22
N TYR A 126 10.05 -5.92 -30.78
CA TYR A 126 9.82 -5.25 -29.50
C TYR A 126 10.31 -6.10 -28.31
N PHE A 127 9.89 -7.37 -28.25
CA PHE A 127 10.32 -8.25 -27.16
C PHE A 127 11.81 -8.63 -27.26
N ASP A 128 12.35 -8.80 -28.47
CA ASP A 128 13.78 -9.04 -28.69
C ASP A 128 14.66 -7.86 -28.19
N GLN A 129 14.14 -6.62 -28.18
CA GLN A 129 14.83 -5.48 -27.56
C GLN A 129 14.73 -5.48 -26.03
N CYS A 130 13.65 -6.01 -25.48
CA CYS A 130 13.43 -6.09 -24.04
C CYS A 130 13.94 -7.38 -23.40
N THR A 131 14.54 -8.31 -24.17
CA THR A 131 15.12 -9.52 -23.59
C THR A 131 16.32 -9.17 -22.73
N LEU A 132 16.23 -9.43 -21.42
CA LEU A 132 17.38 -9.36 -20.54
C LEU A 132 18.44 -10.37 -21.00
N SER A 133 19.71 -9.96 -21.00
CA SER A 133 20.85 -10.83 -21.33
C SER A 133 21.06 -11.95 -20.31
N SER A 134 20.62 -11.75 -19.08
CA SER A 134 20.66 -12.76 -18.02
C SER A 134 19.51 -12.52 -17.03
N CYS A 135 18.69 -13.54 -16.77
CA CYS A 135 17.72 -13.51 -15.69
C CYS A 135 18.43 -13.84 -14.37
N SER A 136 18.38 -12.92 -13.42
CA SER A 136 18.75 -13.19 -12.02
C SER A 136 17.47 -13.27 -11.21
N TYR A 137 17.28 -14.36 -10.47
CA TYR A 137 16.19 -14.50 -9.52
C TYR A 137 16.76 -14.49 -8.10
N SER A 138 16.21 -13.66 -7.23
CA SER A 138 16.51 -13.70 -5.80
C SER A 138 15.48 -14.56 -5.10
N TYR A 139 15.92 -15.69 -4.56
CA TYR A 139 15.07 -16.51 -3.70
C TYR A 139 15.04 -15.87 -2.31
N ASN A 140 13.97 -15.14 -2.00
CA ASN A 140 13.70 -14.68 -0.64
C ASN A 140 13.13 -15.85 0.16
N ALA A 141 14.02 -16.73 0.63
CA ALA A 141 13.68 -17.72 1.63
C ALA A 141 13.11 -17.01 2.87
N ARG A 142 11.83 -17.21 3.14
CA ARG A 142 11.14 -16.62 4.29
C ARG A 142 11.83 -17.12 5.57
N GLN A 143 12.49 -16.20 6.30
CA GLN A 143 13.02 -16.34 7.67
C GLN A 143 13.34 -17.78 8.14
N GLU A 144 14.26 -18.45 7.45
CA GLU A 144 14.79 -19.79 7.77
C GLU A 144 15.19 -19.94 9.26
N THR A 145 15.56 -18.84 9.92
CA THR A 145 15.94 -18.82 11.34
C THR A 145 14.77 -19.07 12.29
N ILE A 146 13.57 -18.54 12.00
CA ILE A 146 12.39 -18.74 12.87
C ILE A 146 11.86 -20.16 12.73
N ASP A 147 11.88 -20.71 11.52
CA ASP A 147 11.44 -22.08 11.23
C ASP A 147 12.36 -23.12 11.89
N LEU A 148 13.68 -22.87 11.94
CA LEU A 148 14.62 -23.70 12.70
C LEU A 148 14.33 -23.68 14.22
N ILE A 149 14.15 -22.50 14.81
CA ILE A 149 13.91 -22.37 16.26
C ILE A 149 12.59 -23.04 16.65
N THR A 150 11.52 -22.80 15.89
CA THR A 150 10.21 -23.41 16.15
C THR A 150 10.25 -24.93 16.01
N SER A 151 11.02 -25.46 15.05
CA SER A 151 11.23 -26.89 14.89
C SER A 151 11.94 -27.52 16.10
N PHE A 152 12.99 -26.88 16.62
CA PHE A 152 13.68 -27.37 17.83
C PHE A 152 12.79 -27.35 19.08
N LEU A 153 12.02 -26.27 19.27
CA LEU A 153 11.07 -26.17 20.37
C LEU A 153 9.96 -27.23 20.26
N GLY A 154 9.46 -27.47 19.04
CA GLY A 154 8.47 -28.51 18.76
C GLY A 154 8.99 -29.92 19.06
N LEU A 155 10.22 -30.24 18.66
CA LEU A 155 10.86 -31.51 18.95
C LEU A 155 11.08 -31.73 20.45
N TYR A 156 11.61 -30.73 21.15
CA TYR A 156 11.85 -30.83 22.59
C TYR A 156 10.54 -30.96 23.38
N GLY A 157 9.53 -30.16 23.03
CA GLY A 157 8.20 -30.23 23.63
C GLY A 157 7.53 -31.58 23.40
N GLY A 158 7.53 -32.07 22.15
CA GLY A 158 6.96 -33.36 21.80
C GLY A 158 7.63 -34.53 22.50
N LEU A 159 8.96 -34.56 22.55
CA LEU A 159 9.73 -35.62 23.19
C LEU A 159 9.44 -35.70 24.70
N THR A 160 9.30 -34.55 25.36
CA THR A 160 8.98 -34.48 26.79
C THR A 160 7.60 -35.07 27.09
N ILE A 161 6.59 -34.71 26.30
CA ILE A 161 5.22 -35.19 26.46
C ILE A 161 5.16 -36.71 26.22
N ILE A 162 5.79 -37.20 25.14
CA ILE A 162 5.81 -38.63 24.81
C ILE A 162 6.50 -39.44 25.93
N SER A 163 7.61 -38.95 26.45
CA SER A 163 8.32 -39.60 27.57
C SER A 163 7.45 -39.73 28.83
N GLN A 164 6.72 -38.67 29.19
CA GLN A 164 5.79 -38.69 30.33
C GLN A 164 4.60 -39.63 30.10
N ALA A 165 4.09 -39.70 28.88
CA ALA A 165 3.02 -40.65 28.53
C ALA A 165 3.50 -42.11 28.64
N ILE A 166 4.68 -42.42 28.10
CA ILE A 166 5.27 -43.77 28.16
C ILE A 166 5.53 -44.18 29.61
N THR A 167 6.13 -43.32 30.43
CA THR A 167 6.37 -43.63 31.86
C THR A 167 5.06 -43.88 32.61
N THR A 168 4.01 -43.09 32.37
CA THR A 168 2.70 -43.31 32.99
C THR A 168 2.05 -44.63 32.53
N LEU A 169 2.15 -44.95 31.23
CA LEU A 169 1.59 -46.18 30.68
C LEU A 169 2.34 -47.42 31.18
N THR A 170 3.67 -47.38 31.26
CA THR A 170 4.47 -48.49 31.79
C THR A 170 4.14 -48.75 33.26
N ILE A 171 4.00 -47.71 34.10
CA ILE A 171 3.60 -47.87 35.51
C ILE A 171 2.19 -48.46 35.61
N ARG A 172 1.22 -47.96 34.83
CA ARG A 172 -0.14 -48.51 34.82
C ARG A 172 -0.17 -49.98 34.37
N PHE A 173 0.62 -50.34 33.37
CA PHE A 173 0.72 -51.71 32.89
C PHE A 173 1.35 -52.65 33.92
N LEU A 174 2.40 -52.19 34.62
CA LEU A 174 3.02 -52.92 35.73
C LEU A 174 2.07 -53.05 36.93
N SER A 175 1.30 -52.00 37.23
CA SER A 175 0.26 -52.02 38.28
C SER A 175 -0.88 -52.98 37.92
N TRP A 176 -1.28 -53.06 36.67
CA TRP A 176 -2.33 -53.98 36.20
C TRP A 176 -1.87 -55.45 36.26
N LYS A 177 -0.56 -55.69 36.09
CA LYS A 177 0.04 -57.03 36.17
C LYS A 177 0.35 -57.50 37.59
N LYS A 178 0.27 -56.63 38.61
CA LYS A 178 0.37 -57.05 40.03
C LYS A 178 -0.99 -57.59 40.50
N PRO A 179 -1.15 -58.89 40.80
CA PRO A 179 -2.29 -59.34 41.60
C PRO A 179 -2.19 -58.76 43.02
N ASN A 180 -3.34 -58.36 43.59
CA ASN A 180 -3.48 -57.89 44.97
C ASN A 180 -2.84 -58.88 45.95
N ILE A 181 -1.66 -58.55 46.48
CA ILE A 181 -1.13 -59.21 47.68
C ILE A 181 -1.67 -58.39 48.85
N VAL A 182 -2.77 -58.89 49.40
CA VAL A 182 -3.33 -58.47 50.70
C VAL A 182 -2.27 -58.70 51.77
N SER A 183 -1.83 -57.64 52.45
CA SER A 183 -1.15 -57.75 53.74
C SER A 183 -2.20 -57.91 54.84
N PRO A 184 -2.22 -58.99 55.63
CA PRO A 184 -3.08 -59.07 56.79
C PRO A 184 -2.47 -58.23 57.94
N LEU A 185 -3.35 -57.51 58.62
CA LEU A 185 -3.15 -56.98 59.96
C LEU A 185 -2.66 -58.10 60.89
N GLN A 186 -1.50 -57.90 61.52
CA GLN A 186 -1.28 -58.24 62.93
C GLN A 186 -0.13 -57.40 63.50
#